data_AF-A6JZJ5-F1
#
_entry.id   AF-A6JZJ5-F1
#
_cell.length_a   1.000
_cell.length_b   1.000
_cell.length_c   1.000
_cell.angle_alpha   90.00
_cell.angle_beta   90.00
_cell.angle_gamma   90.00
#
_symmetry.space_group_name_H-M   'P 1'
#
loop_
_entity.id
_entity.type
_entity.pdbx_description
1 polymer ?
#
loop_
_entity_poly.entity_id
_entity_poly.type
_entity_poly.pdbx_seq_one_letter_code
_entity_poly.pdbx_strand_id
1 'polypeptide(L)'
;MEDELERFHKQNTQLELNITELLQKLRATDQEMRKEQQKERDLEALVRRFKTDLHNCVSYIQEPRQLKEKIRALFEKYVQRADMVEIAGLNSDLQQEYARQREHLERNLATLKKKVVKEGELHRADYVRIMQENVSLIKEINELRRELKLTRSQIYDLESALKVSKKTRAQEAPESVLTKDVVGTSSTMRLNEQEETGRIIEMQRLEIRRLRDQIQEQEQVPGFHTIAGVRLPSLVDSDVDFEVHTK
;
A
#
# COMPACT_ATOMS: atom_id res chain seq x y z
N MET A 1 28.77 46.33 -72.13
CA MET A 1 28.02 45.72 -73.25
C MET A 1 28.35 44.25 -73.46
N GLU A 2 29.57 43.85 -73.81
CA GLU A 2 29.88 42.41 -74.00
C GLU A 2 29.76 41.58 -72.71
N ASP A 3 30.31 42.07 -71.59
CA ASP A 3 30.19 41.40 -70.28
C ASP A 3 28.75 41.28 -69.78
N GLU A 4 27.89 42.23 -70.13
CA GLU A 4 26.46 42.22 -69.79
C GLU A 4 25.73 41.18 -70.63
N LEU A 5 26.05 41.10 -71.92
CA LEU A 5 25.52 40.06 -72.81
C LEU A 5 25.91 38.65 -72.33
N GLU A 6 27.17 38.47 -71.93
CA GLU A 6 27.66 37.18 -71.43
C GLU A 6 26.94 36.79 -70.12
N ARG A 7 26.68 37.75 -69.24
CA ARG A 7 25.87 37.53 -68.03
C ARG A 7 24.44 37.12 -68.37
N PHE A 8 23.79 37.78 -69.32
CA PHE A 8 22.45 37.41 -69.76
C PHE A 8 22.41 36.02 -70.41
N HIS A 9 23.42 35.65 -71.20
CA HIS A 9 23.52 34.30 -71.76
C HIS A 9 23.70 33.23 -70.68
N LYS A 10 24.55 33.47 -69.68
CA LYS A 10 24.71 32.57 -68.52
C LYS A 10 23.41 32.45 -67.71
N GLN A 11 22.69 33.55 -67.53
CA GLN A 11 21.40 33.52 -66.83
C GLN A 11 20.34 32.77 -67.63
N ASN A 12 20.24 32.98 -68.95
CA ASN A 12 19.29 32.25 -69.80
C ASN A 12 19.58 30.75 -69.83
N THR A 13 20.84 30.35 -70.00
CA THR A 13 21.23 28.94 -69.95
C THR A 13 20.91 28.30 -68.59
N GLN A 14 21.16 29.01 -67.48
CA GLN A 14 20.76 28.54 -66.15
C GLN A 14 19.25 28.41 -66.01
N LEU A 15 18.48 29.38 -66.53
CA LEU A 15 17.02 29.32 -66.52
C LEU A 15 16.49 28.15 -67.36
N GLU A 16 17.07 27.90 -68.52
CA GLU A 16 16.73 26.74 -69.37
C GLU A 16 17.01 25.42 -68.64
N LEU A 17 18.17 25.28 -68.00
CA LEU A 17 18.50 24.11 -67.18
C LEU A 17 17.48 23.94 -66.04
N ASN A 18 17.16 25.01 -65.32
CA ASN A 18 16.18 24.98 -64.24
C ASN A 18 14.78 24.57 -64.75
N ILE A 19 14.36 25.09 -65.91
CA ILE A 19 13.10 24.69 -66.54
C ILE A 19 13.12 23.20 -66.85
N THR A 20 14.19 22.67 -67.44
CA THR A 20 14.28 21.22 -67.73
C THR A 20 14.27 20.35 -66.47
N GLU A 21 14.98 20.77 -65.42
CA GLU A 21 15.00 20.06 -64.14
C GLU A 21 13.62 20.05 -63.48
N LEU A 22 12.93 21.20 -63.45
CA LEU A 22 11.58 21.30 -62.90
C LEU A 22 10.57 20.46 -63.70
N LEU A 23 10.68 20.43 -65.03
CA LEU A 23 9.84 19.56 -65.87
C LEU A 23 10.11 18.07 -65.61
N GLN A 24 11.36 17.67 -65.38
CA GLN A 24 11.69 16.28 -65.03
C GLN A 24 11.13 15.92 -63.65
N LYS A 25 11.28 16.80 -62.65
CA LYS A 25 10.71 16.61 -61.31
C LYS A 25 9.19 16.48 -61.37
N LEU A 26 8.51 17.39 -62.09
CA LEU A 26 7.06 17.33 -62.27
C LEU A 26 6.62 15.99 -62.89
N ARG A 27 7.32 15.50 -63.92
CA ARG A 27 7.02 14.20 -64.54
C ARG A 27 7.24 13.04 -63.56
N ALA A 28 8.30 13.08 -62.76
CA ALA A 28 8.58 12.04 -61.77
C ALA A 28 7.50 12.01 -60.68
N THR A 29 7.14 13.18 -60.13
CA THR A 29 6.09 13.29 -59.10
C THR A 29 4.72 12.90 -59.65
N ASP A 30 4.40 13.25 -60.89
CA ASP A 30 3.16 12.82 -61.54
C ASP A 30 3.08 11.30 -61.70
N GLN A 31 4.21 10.65 -62.02
CA GLN A 31 4.26 9.20 -62.12
C GLN A 31 4.10 8.52 -60.75
N GLU A 32 4.75 9.05 -59.71
CA GLU A 32 4.61 8.55 -58.35
C GLU A 32 3.18 8.72 -57.83
N MET A 33 2.59 9.90 -58.04
CA MET A 33 1.18 10.16 -57.70
C MET A 33 0.24 9.17 -58.39
N ARG A 34 0.43 8.89 -59.69
CA ARG A 34 -0.39 7.90 -60.41
C ARG A 34 -0.21 6.49 -59.86
N LYS A 35 1.02 6.09 -59.50
CA LYS A 35 1.29 4.79 -58.87
C LYS A 35 0.57 4.68 -57.53
N GLU A 36 0.62 5.73 -56.72
CA GLU A 36 -0.01 5.74 -55.40
C GLU A 36 -1.53 5.72 -55.50
N GLN A 37 -2.11 6.50 -56.41
CA GLN A 37 -3.54 6.44 -56.72
C GLN A 37 -3.98 5.05 -57.20
N GLN A 38 -3.14 4.35 -57.98
CA GLN A 38 -3.45 3.00 -58.40
C GLN A 38 -3.42 2.03 -57.21
N LYS A 39 -2.41 2.11 -56.35
CA LYS A 39 -2.34 1.30 -55.12
C LYS A 39 -3.54 1.55 -54.21
N GLU A 40 -3.95 2.81 -54.03
CA GLU A 40 -5.13 3.18 -53.25
C GLU A 40 -6.38 2.49 -53.81
N ARG A 41 -6.60 2.57 -55.13
CA ARG A 41 -7.72 1.90 -55.80
C ARG A 41 -7.67 0.38 -55.64
N ASP A 42 -6.48 -0.22 -55.75
CA ASP A 42 -6.29 -1.66 -55.60
C ASP A 42 -6.59 -2.11 -54.16
N LEU A 43 -6.15 -1.34 -53.17
CA LEU A 43 -6.45 -1.57 -51.75
C LEU A 43 -7.94 -1.39 -51.45
N GLU A 44 -8.58 -0.34 -51.97
CA GLU A 44 -10.03 -0.17 -51.84
C GLU A 44 -10.79 -1.34 -52.46
N ALA A 45 -10.37 -1.81 -53.64
CA ALA A 45 -10.96 -2.98 -54.28
C ALA A 45 -10.77 -4.24 -53.43
N LEU A 46 -9.60 -4.42 -52.81
CA LEU A 46 -9.32 -5.51 -51.88
C LEU A 46 -10.26 -5.46 -50.66
N VAL A 47 -10.39 -4.29 -50.02
CA VAL A 47 -11.28 -4.09 -48.86
C VAL A 47 -12.73 -4.36 -49.24
N ARG A 48 -13.20 -3.85 -50.38
CA ARG A 48 -14.57 -4.11 -50.87
C ARG A 48 -14.81 -5.60 -51.09
N ARG A 49 -13.86 -6.31 -51.73
CA ARG A 49 -13.94 -7.77 -51.93
C ARG A 49 -13.97 -8.52 -50.59
N PHE A 50 -13.08 -8.17 -49.66
CA PHE A 50 -13.06 -8.77 -48.32
C PHE A 50 -14.38 -8.57 -47.59
N LYS A 51 -14.95 -7.36 -47.63
CA LYS A 51 -16.25 -7.07 -47.03
C LYS A 51 -17.36 -7.93 -47.62
N THR A 52 -17.38 -8.10 -48.96
CA THR A 52 -18.34 -9.00 -49.62
C THR A 52 -18.16 -10.44 -49.18
N ASP A 53 -16.93 -10.95 -49.16
CA ASP A 53 -16.66 -12.33 -48.76
C ASP A 53 -16.98 -12.58 -47.27
N LEU A 54 -16.74 -11.60 -46.40
CA LEU A 54 -17.15 -11.64 -45.00
C LEU A 54 -18.68 -11.66 -44.88
N HIS A 55 -19.38 -10.82 -45.65
CA HIS A 55 -20.85 -10.81 -45.67
C HIS A 55 -21.41 -12.18 -46.09
N ASN A 56 -20.78 -12.83 -47.07
CA ASN A 56 -21.13 -14.19 -47.48
C ASN A 56 -20.88 -15.22 -46.36
N CYS A 57 -19.84 -15.04 -45.54
CA CYS A 57 -19.61 -15.89 -44.37
C CYS A 57 -20.71 -15.71 -43.31
N VAL A 58 -21.15 -14.47 -43.08
CA VAL A 58 -22.22 -14.14 -42.11
C VAL A 58 -23.54 -14.83 -42.48
N SER A 59 -23.80 -15.12 -43.76
CA SER A 59 -24.97 -15.90 -44.17
C SER A 59 -25.04 -17.29 -43.51
N TYR A 60 -23.91 -17.84 -43.05
CA TYR A 60 -23.82 -19.13 -42.36
C TYR A 60 -23.82 -19.00 -40.82
N ILE A 61 -24.21 -17.86 -40.25
CA ILE A 61 -24.11 -17.62 -38.80
C ILE A 61 -24.88 -18.64 -37.94
N GLN A 62 -25.94 -19.22 -38.49
CA GLN A 62 -26.75 -20.26 -37.83
C GLN A 62 -26.16 -21.67 -37.99
N GLU A 63 -25.13 -21.85 -38.83
CA GLU A 63 -24.51 -23.13 -39.17
C GLU A 63 -23.04 -23.15 -38.72
N PRO A 64 -22.75 -23.46 -37.44
CA PRO A 64 -21.44 -23.19 -36.84
C PRO A 64 -20.29 -23.99 -37.47
N ARG A 65 -20.56 -25.20 -38.00
CA ARG A 65 -19.54 -26.01 -38.68
C ARG A 65 -19.13 -25.39 -40.03
N GLN A 66 -20.11 -24.98 -40.84
CA GLN A 66 -19.86 -24.36 -42.14
C GLN A 66 -19.26 -22.96 -41.99
N LEU A 67 -19.73 -22.17 -41.02
CA LEU A 67 -19.16 -20.86 -40.71
C LEU A 67 -17.66 -20.95 -40.41
N LYS A 68 -17.26 -21.92 -39.57
CA LYS A 68 -15.85 -22.17 -39.23
C LYS A 68 -15.00 -22.46 -40.47
N GLU A 69 -15.50 -23.30 -41.38
CA GLU A 69 -14.79 -23.64 -42.61
C GLU A 69 -14.66 -22.43 -43.54
N LYS A 70 -15.73 -21.65 -43.71
CA LYS A 70 -15.74 -20.44 -44.55
C LYS A 70 -14.81 -19.35 -44.00
N ILE A 71 -14.80 -19.13 -42.68
CA ILE A 71 -13.89 -18.18 -42.03
C ILE A 71 -12.43 -18.65 -42.16
N ARG A 72 -12.15 -19.96 -42.04
CA ARG A 72 -10.80 -20.48 -42.26
C ARG A 72 -10.32 -20.24 -43.69
N ALA A 73 -11.17 -20.50 -44.68
CA ALA A 73 -10.86 -20.22 -46.08
C ALA A 73 -10.65 -18.71 -46.34
N LEU A 74 -11.44 -17.86 -45.68
CA LEU A 74 -11.26 -16.41 -45.74
C LEU A 74 -9.90 -15.99 -45.16
N PHE A 75 -9.53 -16.54 -44.02
CA PHE A 75 -8.23 -16.29 -43.39
C PHE A 75 -7.08 -16.68 -44.30
N GLU A 76 -7.10 -17.88 -44.88
CA GLU A 76 -6.06 -18.36 -45.81
C GLU A 76 -5.97 -17.53 -47.10
N LYS A 77 -7.09 -16.96 -47.56
CA LYS A 77 -7.14 -16.15 -48.78
C LYS A 77 -6.55 -14.74 -48.59
N TYR A 78 -6.76 -14.14 -47.42
CA TYR A 78 -6.44 -12.73 -47.18
C TYR A 78 -5.23 -12.48 -46.29
N VAL A 79 -4.82 -13.46 -45.48
CA VAL A 79 -3.63 -13.35 -44.62
C VAL A 79 -2.44 -13.98 -45.35
N GLN A 80 -1.41 -13.19 -45.66
CA GLN A 80 -0.23 -13.69 -46.36
C GLN A 80 0.72 -14.40 -45.39
N ARG A 81 1.54 -15.32 -45.91
CA ARG A 81 2.53 -16.05 -45.08
C ARG A 81 3.52 -15.11 -44.36
N ALA A 82 3.83 -13.95 -44.94
CA ALA A 82 4.69 -12.94 -44.30
C ALA A 82 4.02 -12.37 -43.03
N ASP A 83 2.75 -11.97 -43.14
CA ASP A 83 1.96 -11.48 -42.00
C ASP A 83 1.81 -12.54 -40.90
N MET A 84 1.72 -13.82 -41.28
CA MET A 84 1.67 -14.92 -40.30
C MET A 84 2.95 -15.05 -39.47
N VAL A 85 4.12 -14.84 -40.07
CA VAL A 85 5.41 -14.91 -39.37
C VAL A 85 5.54 -13.75 -38.39
N GLU A 86 5.13 -12.54 -38.79
CA GLU A 86 5.12 -11.36 -37.93
C GLU A 86 4.14 -11.51 -36.75
N ILE A 87 2.91 -11.96 -37.01
CA ILE A 87 1.91 -12.24 -35.97
C ILE A 87 2.40 -13.34 -35.01
N ALA A 88 3.02 -14.40 -35.52
CA ALA A 88 3.57 -15.47 -34.69
C ALA A 88 4.73 -14.99 -33.81
N GLY A 89 5.61 -14.13 -34.34
CA GLY A 89 6.68 -13.49 -33.57
C GLY A 89 6.13 -12.63 -32.43
N LEU A 90 5.18 -11.74 -32.73
CA LEU A 90 4.49 -10.91 -31.74
C LEU A 90 3.83 -11.75 -30.62
N ASN A 91 3.17 -12.85 -30.98
CA ASN A 91 2.55 -13.75 -30.01
C ASN A 91 3.58 -14.46 -29.12
N SER A 92 4.73 -14.84 -29.68
CA SER A 92 5.83 -15.45 -28.91
C SER A 92 6.42 -14.47 -27.90
N ASP A 93 6.66 -13.22 -28.31
CA ASP A 93 7.19 -12.17 -27.44
C ASP A 93 6.20 -11.85 -26.31
N LEU A 94 4.91 -11.74 -26.63
CA LEU A 94 3.85 -11.54 -25.65
C LEU A 94 3.79 -12.70 -24.63
N GLN A 95 3.90 -13.94 -25.11
CA GLN A 95 3.88 -15.12 -24.25
C GLN A 95 5.13 -15.18 -23.34
N GLN A 96 6.29 -14.78 -23.87
CA GLN A 96 7.52 -14.69 -23.09
C GLN A 96 7.41 -13.62 -21.99
N GLU A 97 6.88 -12.44 -22.31
CA GLU A 97 6.67 -11.37 -21.33
C GLU A 97 5.64 -11.78 -20.26
N TYR A 98 4.55 -12.43 -20.65
CA TYR A 98 3.59 -12.98 -19.70
C TYR A 98 4.25 -13.99 -18.73
N ALA A 99 5.09 -14.89 -19.25
CA ALA A 99 5.81 -15.84 -18.41
C ALA A 99 6.77 -15.15 -17.42
N ARG A 100 7.51 -14.13 -17.88
CA ARG A 100 8.42 -13.33 -17.04
C ARG A 100 7.68 -12.62 -15.91
N GLN A 101 6.54 -11.98 -16.24
CA GLN A 101 5.70 -11.30 -15.26
C GLN A 101 5.13 -12.28 -14.24
N ARG A 102 4.64 -13.44 -14.70
CA ARG A 102 4.13 -14.49 -13.82
C ARG A 102 5.20 -14.97 -12.85
N GLU A 103 6.40 -15.26 -13.34
CA GLU A 103 7.52 -15.72 -12.52
C GLU A 103 7.95 -14.64 -11.50
N HIS A 104 7.95 -13.36 -11.90
CA HIS A 104 8.23 -12.24 -10.97
C HIS A 104 7.21 -12.17 -9.84
N LEU A 105 5.91 -12.27 -10.17
CA LEU A 105 4.84 -12.29 -9.18
C LEU A 105 4.93 -13.50 -8.27
N GLU A 106 5.20 -14.69 -8.80
CA GLU A 106 5.40 -15.92 -8.03
C GLU A 106 6.58 -15.79 -7.05
N ARG A 107 7.73 -15.25 -7.50
CA ARG A 107 8.90 -14.99 -6.64
C ARG A 107 8.60 -13.97 -5.54
N ASN A 108 7.88 -12.89 -5.87
CA ASN A 108 7.48 -11.88 -4.90
C ASN A 108 6.53 -12.47 -3.86
N LEU A 109 5.52 -13.23 -4.29
CA LEU A 109 4.55 -13.88 -3.42
C LEU A 109 5.23 -14.88 -2.48
N ALA A 110 6.17 -15.69 -2.97
CA ALA A 110 6.97 -16.59 -2.14
C ALA A 110 7.78 -15.82 -1.09
N THR A 111 8.40 -14.70 -1.49
CA THR A 111 9.17 -13.83 -0.58
C THR A 111 8.28 -13.21 0.50
N LEU A 112 7.12 -12.68 0.11
CA LEU A 112 6.13 -12.11 1.03
C LEU A 112 5.62 -13.15 2.04
N LYS A 113 5.25 -14.35 1.57
CA LYS A 113 4.86 -15.45 2.46
C LYS A 113 5.94 -15.78 3.48
N LYS A 114 7.20 -15.88 3.05
CA LYS A 114 8.34 -16.14 3.95
C LYS A 114 8.53 -15.02 4.97
N LYS A 115 8.38 -13.76 4.57
CA LYS A 115 8.46 -12.61 5.48
C LYS A 115 7.37 -12.65 6.55
N VAL A 116 6.12 -12.93 6.17
CA VAL A 116 4.99 -13.01 7.11
C VAL A 116 5.19 -14.11 8.14
N VAL A 117 5.62 -15.31 7.72
CA VAL A 117 5.89 -16.41 8.65
C VAL A 117 7.01 -16.03 9.62
N LYS A 118 8.14 -15.52 9.11
CA LYS A 118 9.27 -15.10 9.93
C LYS A 118 8.89 -13.99 10.92
N GLU A 119 8.10 -13.03 10.48
CA GLU A 119 7.62 -11.94 11.33
C GLU A 119 6.71 -12.47 12.45
N GLY A 120 5.82 -13.42 12.14
CA GLY A 120 4.99 -14.07 13.16
C GLY A 120 5.80 -14.85 14.20
N GLU A 121 6.88 -15.53 13.79
CA GLU A 121 7.81 -16.21 14.70
C GLU A 121 8.55 -15.23 15.61
N LEU A 122 9.05 -14.11 15.05
CA LEU A 122 9.72 -13.06 15.80
C LEU A 122 8.78 -12.41 16.82
N HIS A 123 7.57 -12.02 16.40
CA HIS A 123 6.55 -11.47 17.30
C HIS A 123 6.22 -12.42 18.44
N ARG A 124 6.11 -13.73 18.16
CA ARG A 124 5.84 -14.74 19.20
C ARG A 124 7.00 -14.84 20.19
N ALA A 125 8.24 -14.84 19.71
CA ALA A 125 9.43 -14.88 20.56
C ALA A 125 9.55 -13.62 21.43
N ASP A 126 9.35 -12.45 20.84
CA ASP A 126 9.38 -11.17 21.55
C ASP A 126 8.27 -11.06 22.59
N TYR A 127 7.05 -11.51 22.27
CA TYR A 127 5.94 -11.55 23.22
C TYR A 127 6.28 -12.39 24.45
N VAL A 128 6.84 -13.59 24.26
CA VAL A 128 7.24 -14.44 25.39
C VAL A 128 8.33 -13.77 26.23
N ARG A 129 9.33 -13.15 25.60
CA ARG A 129 10.40 -12.42 26.30
C ARG A 129 9.82 -11.27 27.15
N ILE A 130 9.01 -10.41 26.55
CA ILE A 130 8.37 -9.28 27.23
C ILE A 130 7.50 -9.77 28.39
N MET A 131 6.74 -10.85 28.20
CA MET A 131 5.92 -11.43 29.26
C MET A 131 6.78 -11.98 30.42
N GLN A 132 7.92 -12.61 30.14
CA GLN A 132 8.85 -13.07 31.18
C GLN A 132 9.48 -11.91 31.96
N GLU A 133 9.86 -10.84 31.25
CA GLU A 133 10.36 -9.61 31.87
C GLU A 133 9.29 -8.98 32.77
N ASN A 134 8.05 -8.83 32.28
CA ASN A 134 6.93 -8.31 33.05
C ASN A 134 6.68 -9.15 34.31
N VAL A 135 6.71 -10.48 34.22
CA VAL A 135 6.55 -11.36 35.39
C VAL A 135 7.69 -11.18 36.39
N SER A 136 8.92 -11.02 35.91
CA SER A 136 10.10 -10.80 36.76
C SER A 136 10.02 -9.44 37.47
N LEU A 137 9.67 -8.38 36.75
CA LEU A 137 9.45 -7.04 37.31
C LEU A 137 8.33 -7.03 38.35
N ILE A 138 7.21 -7.74 38.10
CA ILE A 138 6.13 -7.85 39.08
C ILE A 138 6.61 -8.56 40.36
N LYS A 139 7.45 -9.60 40.25
CA LYS A 139 8.03 -10.27 41.41
C LYS A 139 8.91 -9.33 42.22
N GLU A 140 9.78 -8.57 41.56
CA GLU A 140 10.67 -7.60 42.19
C GLU A 140 9.87 -6.48 42.90
N ILE A 141 8.85 -5.90 42.23
CA ILE A 141 7.95 -4.92 42.83
C ILE A 141 7.27 -5.48 44.08
N ASN A 142 6.83 -6.74 44.05
CA ASN A 142 6.18 -7.36 45.20
C ASN A 142 7.16 -7.62 46.35
N GLU A 143 8.41 -7.95 46.05
CA GLU A 143 9.44 -8.13 47.08
C GLU A 143 9.78 -6.79 47.75
N LEU A 144 10.01 -5.75 46.96
CA LEU A 144 10.24 -4.39 47.47
C LEU A 144 9.06 -3.90 48.34
N ARG A 145 7.81 -4.22 47.97
CA ARG A 145 6.63 -3.92 48.79
C ARG A 145 6.64 -4.66 50.14
N ARG A 146 7.12 -5.91 50.20
CA ARG A 146 7.23 -6.68 51.46
C ARG A 146 8.33 -6.10 52.35
N GLU A 147 9.49 -5.81 51.79
CA GLU A 147 10.62 -5.19 52.50
C GLU A 147 10.22 -3.83 53.08
N LEU A 148 9.53 -3.00 52.28
CA LEU A 148 9.01 -1.71 52.71
C LEU A 148 7.99 -1.87 53.85
N LYS A 149 7.11 -2.87 53.79
CA LYS A 149 6.17 -3.17 54.90
C LYS A 149 6.90 -3.61 56.17
N LEU A 150 7.91 -4.48 56.05
CA LEU A 150 8.73 -4.97 57.18
C LEU A 150 9.47 -3.82 57.86
N THR A 151 10.17 -3.00 57.09
CA THR A 151 10.91 -1.84 57.60
C THR A 151 9.97 -0.82 58.26
N ARG A 152 8.80 -0.53 57.67
CA ARG A 152 7.77 0.30 58.32
C ARG A 152 7.29 -0.28 59.65
N SER A 153 7.08 -1.60 59.74
CA SER A 153 6.71 -2.26 61.00
C SER A 153 7.81 -2.14 62.04
N GLN A 154 9.07 -2.37 61.66
CA GLN A 154 10.22 -2.24 62.55
C GLN A 154 10.35 -0.81 63.10
N ILE A 155 10.16 0.20 62.25
CA ILE A 155 10.14 1.62 62.66
C ILE A 155 9.03 1.85 63.69
N TYR A 156 7.81 1.38 63.43
CA TYR A 156 6.68 1.51 64.36
C TYR A 156 6.96 0.84 65.72
N ASP A 157 7.49 -0.38 65.71
CA ASP A 157 7.82 -1.12 66.93
C ASP A 157 8.88 -0.38 67.75
N LEU A 158 9.94 0.13 67.10
CA LEU A 158 10.99 0.94 67.75
C LEU A 158 10.44 2.26 68.31
N GLU A 159 9.58 2.95 67.56
CA GLU A 159 8.91 4.17 68.05
C GLU A 159 8.02 3.89 69.27
N SER A 160 7.32 2.76 69.28
CA SER A 160 6.49 2.33 70.40
C SER A 160 7.32 2.02 71.64
N ALA A 161 8.45 1.31 71.49
CA ALA A 161 9.40 1.01 72.56
C ALA A 161 10.04 2.30 73.12
N LEU A 162 10.37 3.26 72.25
CA LEU A 162 10.87 4.58 72.65
C LEU A 162 9.82 5.42 73.39
N LYS A 163 8.54 5.32 73.04
CA LYS A 163 7.45 5.98 73.78
C LYS A 163 7.25 5.35 75.15
N VAL A 164 7.35 4.03 75.27
CA VAL A 164 7.29 3.33 76.56
C VAL A 164 8.47 3.72 77.44
N SER A 165 9.71 3.72 76.92
CA SER A 165 10.90 4.09 77.71
C SER A 165 10.89 5.55 78.16
N LYS A 166 10.35 6.47 77.36
CA LYS A 166 10.09 7.86 77.77
C LYS A 166 9.04 7.96 78.88
N LYS A 167 8.02 7.09 78.88
CA LYS A 167 6.98 7.02 79.92
C LYS A 167 7.50 6.40 81.22
N THR A 168 8.38 5.40 81.14
CA THR A 168 9.07 4.84 82.32
C THR A 168 10.05 5.85 82.92
N ARG A 169 10.76 6.62 82.08
CA ARG A 169 11.66 7.69 82.54
C ARG A 169 10.92 8.91 83.11
N ALA A 170 9.69 9.16 82.69
CA ALA A 170 8.82 10.19 83.26
C ALA A 170 8.19 9.82 84.62
N GLN A 171 8.33 8.57 85.09
CA GLN A 171 7.89 8.14 86.43
C GLN A 171 8.99 8.27 87.51
N GLU A 172 10.21 8.71 87.16
CA GLU A 172 11.34 8.84 88.12
C GLU A 172 11.78 10.29 88.44
N ALA A 173 11.09 11.33 87.94
CA ALA A 173 11.32 12.72 88.39
C ALA A 173 10.10 13.64 88.12
N PRO A 174 9.82 14.64 88.99
CA PRO A 174 8.60 15.45 88.92
C PRO A 174 8.69 16.61 87.92
N GLU A 175 7.52 16.91 87.33
CA GLU A 175 7.05 18.11 86.62
C GLU A 175 8.05 19.09 85.97
N SER A 176 7.96 19.21 84.64
CA SER A 176 7.95 20.52 84.00
C SER A 176 7.16 20.51 82.68
N VAL A 177 6.40 21.59 82.50
CA VAL A 177 5.34 21.87 81.53
C VAL A 177 5.82 21.93 80.07
N LEU A 178 4.83 21.85 79.15
CA LEU A 178 4.82 22.30 77.73
C LEU A 178 5.24 21.23 76.71
N THR A 179 4.63 21.07 75.53
CA THR A 179 3.44 21.61 74.84
C THR A 179 3.20 20.67 73.64
N LYS A 180 1.99 20.75 73.08
CA LYS A 180 1.60 20.33 71.72
C LYS A 180 2.77 20.09 70.75
N ASP A 181 2.78 18.94 70.05
CA ASP A 181 3.15 18.81 68.62
C ASP A 181 3.31 17.35 68.15
N VAL A 182 2.36 16.46 68.49
CA VAL A 182 2.37 15.07 67.96
C VAL A 182 1.40 14.87 66.78
N VAL A 183 0.59 15.89 66.47
CA VAL A 183 -0.32 15.86 65.30
C VAL A 183 0.41 16.25 64.00
N GLY A 184 1.53 16.96 64.08
CA GLY A 184 2.26 17.48 62.90
C GLY A 184 2.89 16.40 62.03
N THR A 185 3.58 15.41 62.62
CA THR A 185 4.39 14.42 61.87
C THR A 185 3.58 13.37 61.11
N SER A 186 2.43 12.95 61.64
CA SER A 186 1.52 12.04 60.92
C SER A 186 0.78 12.76 59.78
N SER A 187 0.48 14.05 59.98
CA SER A 187 -0.17 14.88 58.96
C SER A 187 0.81 15.27 57.83
N THR A 188 2.07 15.60 58.14
CA THR A 188 3.08 15.93 57.12
C THR A 188 3.52 14.72 56.30
N MET A 189 3.66 13.53 56.91
CA MET A 189 3.94 12.31 56.13
C MET A 189 2.79 11.91 55.20
N ARG A 190 1.53 12.03 55.65
CA ARG A 190 0.36 11.78 54.79
C ARG A 190 0.29 12.77 53.63
N LEU A 191 0.50 14.06 53.90
CA LEU A 191 0.53 15.08 52.85
C LEU A 191 1.63 14.80 51.81
N ASN A 192 2.81 14.35 52.22
CA ASN A 192 3.89 14.01 51.29
C ASN A 192 3.56 12.77 50.42
N GLU A 193 2.94 11.72 50.98
CA GLU A 193 2.45 10.57 50.19
C GLU A 193 1.31 10.98 49.23
N GLN A 194 0.43 11.88 49.66
CA GLN A 194 -0.63 12.45 48.80
C GLN A 194 -0.05 13.29 47.65
N GLU A 195 1.00 14.08 47.91
CA GLU A 195 1.67 14.87 46.87
C GLU A 195 2.46 13.99 45.90
N GLU A 196 3.17 12.97 46.39
CA GLU A 196 3.89 12.02 45.54
C GLU A 196 2.93 11.21 44.67
N THR A 197 1.80 10.73 45.23
CA THR A 197 0.76 10.07 44.44
C THR A 197 0.11 11.01 43.41
N GLY A 198 -0.06 12.30 43.76
CA GLY A 198 -0.49 13.32 42.82
C GLY A 198 0.47 13.50 41.64
N ARG A 199 1.77 13.62 41.92
CA ARG A 199 2.82 13.74 40.88
C ARG A 199 2.89 12.50 39.98
N ILE A 200 2.74 11.31 40.55
CA ILE A 200 2.72 10.04 39.78
C ILE A 200 1.50 10.00 38.85
N ILE A 201 0.32 10.36 39.35
CA ILE A 201 -0.91 10.40 38.54
C ILE A 201 -0.77 11.45 37.42
N GLU A 202 -0.17 12.59 37.69
CA GLU A 202 0.06 13.64 36.70
C GLU A 202 1.04 13.18 35.61
N MET A 203 2.15 12.54 35.98
CA MET A 203 3.08 11.93 35.02
C MET A 203 2.41 10.84 34.18
N GLN A 204 1.63 9.96 34.80
CA GLN A 204 0.89 8.92 34.08
C GLN A 204 -0.14 9.50 33.11
N ARG A 205 -0.85 10.58 33.49
CA ARG A 205 -1.79 11.27 32.60
C ARG A 205 -1.09 11.89 31.39
N LEU A 206 0.10 12.46 31.60
CA LEU A 206 0.92 13.05 30.54
C LEU A 206 1.41 11.98 29.57
N GLU A 207 1.88 10.84 30.08
CA GLU A 207 2.33 9.73 29.25
C GLU A 207 1.17 9.06 28.51
N ILE A 208 0.01 8.88 29.14
CA ILE A 208 -1.20 8.38 28.47
C ILE A 208 -1.62 9.33 27.33
N ARG A 209 -1.49 10.65 27.52
CA ARG A 209 -1.80 11.63 26.47
C ARG A 209 -0.80 11.50 25.31
N ARG A 210 0.50 11.46 25.61
CA ARG A 210 1.56 11.26 24.62
C ARG A 210 1.38 9.97 23.81
N LEU A 211 1.07 8.86 24.48
CA LEU A 211 0.83 7.56 23.82
C LEU A 211 -0.42 7.60 22.94
N ARG A 212 -1.48 8.31 23.35
CA ARG A 212 -2.68 8.51 22.52
C ARG A 212 -2.38 9.35 21.28
N ASP A 213 -1.62 10.43 21.43
CA ASP A 213 -1.21 11.28 20.32
C ASP A 213 -0.35 10.48 19.32
N GLN A 214 0.55 9.62 19.83
CA GLN A 214 1.41 8.77 19.01
C GLN A 214 0.61 7.67 18.27
N ILE A 215 -0.42 7.08 18.91
CA ILE A 215 -1.34 6.15 18.24
C ILE A 215 -2.14 6.88 17.16
N GLN A 216 -2.65 8.07 17.45
CA GLN A 216 -3.42 8.87 16.49
C GLN A 216 -2.55 9.32 15.29
N GLU A 217 -1.27 9.66 15.51
CA GLU A 217 -0.32 9.93 14.44
C GLU A 217 -0.06 8.69 13.58
N GLN A 218 0.10 7.51 14.20
CA GLN A 218 0.27 6.25 13.48
C GLN A 218 -0.97 5.85 12.67
N GLU A 219 -2.17 6.14 13.17
CA GLU A 219 -3.44 5.91 12.46
C GLU A 219 -3.67 6.90 11.31
N GLN A 220 -3.07 8.09 11.34
CA GLN A 220 -3.18 9.10 10.28
C GLN A 220 -2.16 8.91 9.13
N VAL A 221 -1.15 8.04 9.28
CA VAL A 221 -0.25 7.70 8.17
C VAL A 221 -1.04 6.92 7.10
N PRO A 222 -1.21 7.46 5.87
CA PRO A 222 -1.92 6.76 4.82
C PRO A 222 -1.10 5.53 4.39
N GLY A 223 -1.55 4.33 4.76
CA GLY A 223 -0.92 3.08 4.34
C GLY A 223 -0.91 1.93 5.34
N PHE A 224 -1.26 2.15 6.62
CA PHE A 224 -1.39 1.09 7.63
C PHE A 224 -2.79 1.05 8.23
N HIS A 225 -3.77 0.57 7.45
CA HIS A 225 -5.03 0.13 8.02
C HIS A 225 -4.81 -1.24 8.67
N THR A 226 -4.74 -1.30 10.00
CA THR A 226 -5.03 -2.54 10.71
C THR A 226 -6.44 -2.98 10.33
N ILE A 227 -6.58 -4.26 10.01
CA ILE A 227 -7.83 -4.88 9.57
C ILE A 227 -8.83 -4.84 10.73
N ALA A 228 -9.55 -3.72 10.86
CA ALA A 228 -10.63 -3.52 11.82
C ALA A 228 -11.93 -3.12 11.07
N GLY A 229 -12.11 -3.66 9.86
CA GLY A 229 -13.27 -3.42 8.99
C GLY A 229 -14.21 -4.62 8.82
N VAL A 230 -14.00 -5.74 9.51
CA VAL A 230 -14.97 -6.85 9.52
C VAL A 230 -15.97 -6.59 10.64
N ARG A 231 -16.95 -5.74 10.37
CA ARG A 231 -18.18 -5.67 11.16
C ARG A 231 -18.93 -6.97 10.88
N LEU A 232 -18.87 -7.92 11.81
CA LEU A 232 -19.69 -9.13 11.76
C LEU A 232 -21.17 -8.72 11.60
N PRO A 233 -21.93 -9.31 10.65
CA PRO A 233 -23.35 -9.00 10.49
C PRO A 233 -24.11 -9.29 11.78
N SER A 234 -24.88 -8.32 12.27
CA SER A 234 -25.86 -8.55 13.32
C SER A 234 -27.00 -9.38 12.74
N LEU A 235 -27.26 -10.54 13.35
CA LEU A 235 -28.50 -11.28 13.14
C LEU A 235 -29.65 -10.42 13.69
N VAL A 236 -30.33 -9.72 12.78
CA VAL A 236 -31.62 -9.08 13.07
C VAL A 236 -32.70 -10.05 12.64
N ASP A 237 -33.67 -10.18 13.52
CA ASP A 237 -34.75 -11.14 13.53
C ASP A 237 -35.45 -11.37 12.18
N SER A 238 -35.76 -12.64 11.96
CA SER A 238 -36.66 -13.14 10.96
C SER A 238 -38.07 -12.61 11.20
N ASP A 239 -38.46 -11.58 10.46
CA ASP A 239 -39.84 -11.32 10.07
C ASP A 239 -39.81 -10.69 8.68
N VAL A 240 -39.81 -11.55 7.66
CA VAL A 240 -40.13 -11.15 6.29
C VAL A 240 -41.29 -12.02 5.83
N ASP A 241 -42.44 -11.39 5.78
CA ASP A 241 -43.70 -11.89 5.24
C ASP A 241 -43.48 -12.54 3.87
N PHE A 242 -43.82 -13.83 3.79
CA PHE A 242 -44.01 -14.52 2.53
C PHE A 242 -45.36 -14.13 1.95
N GLU A 243 -45.41 -13.07 1.13
CA GLU A 243 -46.52 -12.90 0.18
C GLU A 243 -46.35 -13.88 -0.98
N VAL A 244 -47.01 -15.03 -0.84
CA VAL A 244 -47.23 -16.00 -1.92
C VAL A 244 -48.30 -15.45 -2.84
N HIS A 245 -47.90 -14.90 -3.98
CA HIS A 245 -48.82 -14.69 -5.11
C HIS A 245 -49.10 -16.03 -5.79
N THR A 246 -50.25 -16.63 -5.47
CA THR A 246 -50.87 -17.70 -6.27
C THR A 246 -52.31 -17.33 -6.62
N LYS A 247 -52.49 -16.79 -7.83
CA LYS A 247 -53.47 -17.18 -8.88
C LYS A 247 -53.71 -16.03 -9.84
#